data_AF-A0AAY4D6I0-F1
#
_entry.id   AF-A0AAY4D6I0-F1
#
_cell.length_a   1.000
_cell.length_b   1.000
_cell.length_c   1.000
_cell.angle_alpha   90.00
_cell.angle_beta   90.00
_cell.angle_gamma   90.00
#
_symmetry.space_group_name_H-M   'P 1'
#
loop_
_entity.id
_entity.type
_entity.pdbx_description
1 polymer ?
#
loop_
_entity_poly.entity_id
_entity_poly.type
_entity_poly.pdbx_seq_one_letter_code
_entity_poly.pdbx_strand_id
1 'polypeptide(L)'
;MGAPYDGKTHWVEDLFRPHFSRQEVVRSLTALQPAGLDPSRAERRRRMYEDLLAQPSSPAGEDEQSSTIWTRAEVAALIGALRRMELDRWTEQMQRRRMQDTLDERDQQLLLSRQEAEALRARVQALGIEMQKKVEETARYREELQEKVEETARYREELQEKVEETARYREELQEKVEETARYREELQETRTECRRLSREMARLSQQQKAEDQTCAEVAGTEQDELLCRLQQEVEDVRAELEAERRCHRRSQTALEVLRRHFTGGLVSEWD
;
A
#
# COMPACT_ATOMS: atom_id res chain seq x y z
N MET A 1 -11.80 39.05 48.92
CA MET A 1 -12.49 39.04 50.23
C MET A 1 -13.90 39.55 50.02
N GLY A 2 -14.89 38.67 50.09
CA GLY A 2 -16.31 39.00 50.12
C GLY A 2 -16.99 37.96 51.00
N ALA A 3 -17.55 38.39 52.14
CA ALA A 3 -18.13 37.49 53.13
C ALA A 3 -19.43 36.85 52.61
N PRO A 4 -19.71 35.58 52.94
CA PRO A 4 -20.98 34.95 52.60
C PRO A 4 -22.08 35.49 53.51
N TYR A 5 -23.16 36.00 52.92
CA TYR A 5 -24.37 36.36 53.66
C TYR A 5 -25.03 35.08 54.19
N ASP A 6 -24.97 34.91 55.50
CA ASP A 6 -25.65 33.86 56.24
C ASP A 6 -27.15 34.15 56.25
N GLY A 7 -27.92 33.31 55.55
CA GLY A 7 -29.36 33.40 55.38
C GLY A 7 -30.10 33.07 56.67
N LYS A 8 -30.08 33.99 57.64
CA LYS A 8 -30.95 33.92 58.81
C LYS A 8 -32.39 34.21 58.38
N THR A 9 -33.16 33.15 58.19
CA THR A 9 -34.62 33.20 58.11
C THR A 9 -35.17 33.95 59.33
N HIS A 10 -36.07 34.90 59.06
CA HIS A 10 -36.62 35.78 60.08
C HIS A 10 -37.46 34.93 61.06
N TRP A 11 -37.26 35.06 62.37
CA TRP A 11 -37.94 34.25 63.41
C TRP A 11 -39.48 34.24 63.32
N VAL A 12 -40.06 35.20 62.60
CA VAL A 12 -41.49 35.30 62.29
C VAL A 12 -41.94 34.20 61.31
N GLU A 13 -41.08 33.76 60.39
CA GLU A 13 -41.39 32.70 59.41
C GLU A 13 -41.48 31.31 60.04
N ASP A 14 -40.82 31.09 61.20
CA ASP A 14 -40.93 29.82 61.93
C ASP A 14 -42.16 29.73 62.85
N LEU A 15 -42.68 30.88 63.34
CA LEU A 15 -43.91 30.92 64.14
C LEU A 15 -45.19 30.90 63.29
N PHE A 16 -45.12 31.34 62.04
CA PHE A 16 -46.23 31.37 61.10
C PHE A 16 -45.90 30.61 59.82
N ARG A 17 -45.38 29.38 59.93
CA ARG A 17 -45.30 28.50 58.76
C ARG A 17 -46.71 28.32 58.18
N PRO A 18 -47.00 28.83 56.98
CA PRO A 18 -48.33 28.68 56.41
C PRO A 18 -48.58 27.18 56.22
N HIS A 19 -49.65 26.65 56.81
CA HIS A 19 -50.10 25.27 56.57
C HIS A 19 -50.62 25.04 55.14
N PHE A 20 -50.38 25.99 54.24
CA PHE A 20 -50.80 25.95 52.86
C PHE A 20 -49.59 26.27 51.98
N SER A 21 -49.24 25.32 51.12
CA SER A 21 -48.28 25.55 50.05
C SER A 21 -48.83 26.59 49.07
N ARG A 22 -47.92 27.33 48.42
CA ARG A 22 -48.30 28.27 47.35
C ARG A 22 -49.12 27.59 46.24
N GLN A 23 -48.92 26.27 46.05
CA GLN A 23 -49.69 25.45 45.13
C GLN A 23 -51.10 25.12 45.64
N GLU A 24 -51.31 24.97 46.95
CA GLU A 24 -52.66 24.80 47.55
C GLU A 24 -53.46 26.10 47.47
N VAL A 25 -52.84 27.25 47.71
CA VAL A 25 -53.52 28.55 47.55
C VAL A 25 -53.95 28.78 46.10
N VAL A 26 -53.09 28.44 45.13
CA VAL A 26 -53.44 28.51 43.70
C VAL A 26 -54.52 27.49 43.35
N ARG A 27 -54.49 26.26 43.88
CA ARG A 27 -55.57 25.28 43.67
C ARG A 27 -56.89 25.72 44.29
N SER A 28 -56.89 26.34 45.47
CA SER A 28 -58.10 26.89 46.10
C SER A 28 -58.66 28.06 45.29
N LEU A 29 -57.82 28.92 44.75
CA LEU A 29 -58.24 30.03 43.87
C LEU A 29 -58.75 29.54 42.51
N THR A 30 -58.14 28.50 41.94
CA THR A 30 -58.61 27.90 40.67
C THR A 30 -59.87 27.06 40.88
N ALA A 31 -60.04 26.41 42.04
CA ALA A 31 -61.30 25.77 42.43
C ALA A 31 -62.43 26.78 42.73
N LEU A 32 -62.07 28.04 42.98
CA LEU A 32 -62.98 29.18 43.10
C LEU A 32 -63.16 29.94 41.77
N GLN A 33 -62.78 29.36 40.61
CA GLN A 33 -63.31 29.84 39.34
C GLN A 33 -64.86 29.75 39.37
N PRO A 34 -65.56 30.72 38.75
CA PRO A 34 -66.96 31.01 39.02
C PRO A 34 -67.88 29.95 38.40
N ALA A 35 -67.93 28.77 39.00
CA ALA A 35 -69.00 27.80 38.78
C ALA A 35 -70.29 28.41 39.34
N GLY A 36 -71.04 29.09 38.45
CA GLY A 36 -72.38 29.58 38.72
C GLY A 36 -72.43 30.72 39.73
N LEU A 37 -72.40 31.97 39.23
CA LEU A 37 -73.27 32.98 39.82
C LEU A 37 -74.70 32.43 39.71
N ASP A 38 -75.14 31.71 40.75
CA ASP A 38 -76.47 31.19 40.90
C ASP A 38 -77.45 32.32 40.53
N PRO A 39 -78.25 32.18 39.44
CA PRO A 39 -79.19 33.22 39.02
C PRO A 39 -80.11 33.62 40.18
N SER A 40 -80.34 32.72 41.14
CA SER A 40 -81.11 32.94 42.36
C SER A 40 -80.49 33.98 43.34
N ARG A 41 -79.17 34.22 43.30
CA ARG A 41 -78.49 35.23 44.13
C ARG A 41 -78.40 36.59 43.43
N ALA A 42 -78.35 36.60 42.10
CA ALA A 42 -78.50 37.82 41.31
C ALA A 42 -79.95 38.32 41.35
N GLU A 43 -80.94 37.44 41.21
CA GLU A 43 -82.37 37.74 41.32
C GLU A 43 -82.79 38.15 42.74
N ARG A 44 -82.22 37.54 43.79
CA ARG A 44 -82.44 38.01 45.18
C ARG A 44 -81.94 39.43 45.39
N ARG A 45 -80.77 39.79 44.85
CA ARG A 45 -80.31 41.19 44.88
C ARG A 45 -81.22 42.09 44.07
N ARG A 46 -81.69 41.65 42.89
CA ARG A 46 -82.61 42.42 42.05
C ARG A 46 -83.94 42.70 42.75
N ARG A 47 -84.55 41.69 43.37
CA ARG A 47 -85.77 41.83 44.18
C ARG A 47 -85.56 42.73 45.38
N MET A 48 -84.42 42.62 46.05
CA MET A 48 -84.11 43.51 47.19
C MET A 48 -83.95 44.98 46.74
N TYR A 49 -83.40 45.24 45.55
CA TYR A 49 -83.36 46.58 44.97
C TYR A 49 -84.73 47.06 44.45
N GLU A 50 -85.55 46.18 43.88
CA GLU A 50 -86.93 46.49 43.48
C GLU A 50 -87.83 46.77 44.69
N ASP A 51 -87.69 46.04 45.80
CA ASP A 51 -88.42 46.27 47.05
C ASP A 51 -88.00 47.59 47.73
N LEU A 52 -86.72 47.97 47.64
CA LEU A 52 -86.24 49.27 48.10
C LEU A 52 -86.74 50.43 47.24
N LEU A 53 -86.95 50.21 45.93
CA LEU A 53 -87.49 51.20 44.99
C LEU A 53 -89.02 51.26 45.01
N ALA A 54 -89.69 50.18 45.44
CA ALA A 54 -91.15 50.07 45.50
C ALA A 54 -91.75 50.57 46.82
N GLN A 55 -90.95 51.05 47.78
CA GLN A 55 -91.48 51.76 48.93
C GLN A 55 -92.12 53.08 48.47
N PRO A 56 -93.45 53.27 48.61
CA PRO A 56 -94.06 54.55 48.31
C PRO A 56 -93.54 55.56 49.34
N SER A 57 -92.78 56.53 48.85
CA SER A 57 -92.51 57.75 49.62
C SER A 57 -93.87 58.37 49.94
N SER A 58 -94.17 58.44 51.24
CA SER A 58 -95.33 59.10 51.80
C SER A 58 -95.56 60.46 51.11
N PRO A 59 -96.76 60.78 50.58
CA PRO A 59 -97.04 62.08 50.01
C PRO A 59 -97.32 63.05 51.16
N ALA A 60 -96.24 63.50 51.81
CA ALA A 60 -96.29 64.71 52.62
C ALA A 60 -96.18 65.91 51.67
N GLY A 61 -97.06 66.87 51.92
CA GLY A 61 -97.36 68.04 51.11
C GLY A 61 -96.17 68.69 50.42
N GLU A 62 -96.48 69.03 49.17
CA GLU A 62 -96.27 70.33 48.54
C GLU A 62 -95.81 71.47 49.47
N ASP A 63 -95.07 72.37 48.86
CA ASP A 63 -94.60 73.65 49.38
C ASP A 63 -93.32 73.63 50.22
N GLU A 64 -92.19 73.46 49.52
CA GLU A 64 -90.96 74.19 49.86
C GLU A 64 -90.09 74.36 48.59
N GLN A 65 -90.53 75.23 47.68
CA GLN A 65 -89.68 75.81 46.61
C GLN A 65 -88.65 76.81 47.18
N SER A 66 -88.05 76.49 48.32
CA SER A 66 -87.18 77.40 49.05
C SER A 66 -85.91 76.67 49.46
N SER A 67 -84.80 77.05 48.83
CA SER A 67 -83.43 76.73 49.22
C SER A 67 -82.85 75.37 48.77
N THR A 68 -83.03 75.02 47.50
CA THR A 68 -81.98 74.28 46.79
C THR A 68 -81.29 75.21 45.80
N ILE A 69 -79.98 75.39 45.97
CA ILE A 69 -79.09 76.27 45.19
C ILE A 69 -79.05 75.88 43.69
N TRP A 70 -79.65 74.75 43.32
CA TRP A 70 -79.62 74.16 41.99
C TRP A 70 -81.04 73.99 41.46
N THR A 71 -81.27 74.46 40.23
CA THR A 71 -82.51 74.16 39.50
C THR A 71 -82.54 72.69 39.06
N ARG A 72 -83.74 72.11 38.95
CA ARG A 72 -83.95 70.75 38.44
C ARG A 72 -83.28 70.52 37.07
N ALA A 73 -83.21 71.57 36.25
CA ALA A 73 -82.55 71.55 34.95
C ALA A 73 -81.01 71.41 35.08
N GLU A 74 -80.38 72.10 36.02
CA GLU A 74 -78.94 71.99 36.26
C GLU A 74 -78.54 70.63 36.82
N VAL A 75 -79.34 70.05 37.72
CA VAL A 75 -79.14 68.68 38.20
C VAL A 75 -79.27 67.68 37.05
N ALA A 76 -80.27 67.85 36.18
CA ALA A 76 -80.42 67.01 34.99
C ALA A 76 -79.24 67.17 34.01
N ALA A 77 -78.71 68.38 33.86
CA ALA A 77 -77.54 68.66 33.02
C ALA A 77 -76.27 68.01 33.58
N LEU A 78 -76.05 68.07 34.89
CA LEU A 78 -74.93 67.39 35.57
C LEU A 78 -75.04 65.88 35.44
N ILE A 79 -76.23 65.30 35.67
CA ILE A 79 -76.46 63.85 35.48
C ILE A 79 -76.19 63.46 34.03
N GLY A 80 -76.64 64.27 33.06
CA GLY A 80 -76.36 64.04 31.64
C GLY A 80 -74.86 64.13 31.31
N ALA A 81 -74.15 65.11 31.87
CA ALA A 81 -72.71 65.26 31.67
C ALA A 81 -71.91 64.10 32.29
N LEU A 82 -72.30 63.66 33.49
CA LEU A 82 -71.66 62.54 34.18
C LEU A 82 -71.87 61.23 33.43
N ARG A 83 -73.08 60.98 32.91
CA ARG A 83 -73.35 59.83 32.03
C ARG A 83 -72.50 59.86 30.75
N ARG A 84 -72.30 61.04 30.14
CA ARG A 84 -71.40 61.18 28.98
C ARG A 84 -69.96 60.87 29.33
N MET A 85 -69.44 61.42 30.44
CA MET A 85 -68.08 61.11 30.91
C MET A 85 -67.88 59.63 31.24
N GLU A 86 -68.88 58.96 31.83
CA GLU A 86 -68.83 57.53 32.12
C GLU A 86 -68.79 56.68 30.84
N LEU A 87 -69.58 57.05 29.83
CA LEU A 87 -69.52 56.44 28.51
C LEU A 87 -68.15 56.66 27.85
N ASP A 88 -67.64 57.88 27.86
CA ASP A 88 -66.33 58.22 27.29
C ASP A 88 -65.23 57.42 27.99
N ARG A 89 -65.20 57.41 29.33
CA ARG A 89 -64.26 56.61 30.11
C ARG A 89 -64.35 55.12 29.80
N TRP A 90 -65.56 54.59 29.63
CA TRP A 90 -65.76 53.19 29.26
C TRP A 90 -65.25 52.91 27.84
N THR A 91 -65.51 53.80 26.87
CA THR A 91 -65.00 53.64 25.49
C THR A 91 -63.48 53.70 25.44
N GLU A 92 -62.84 54.64 26.15
CA GLU A 92 -61.39 54.70 26.27
C GLU A 92 -60.82 53.46 26.93
N GLN A 93 -61.46 52.97 28.00
CA GLN A 93 -61.02 51.74 28.67
C GLN A 93 -61.10 50.54 27.72
N MET A 94 -62.17 50.44 26.93
CA MET A 94 -62.33 49.39 25.92
C MET A 94 -61.30 49.51 24.80
N GLN A 95 -60.99 50.73 24.34
CA GLN A 95 -59.92 50.97 23.37
C GLN A 95 -58.55 50.58 23.93
N ARG A 96 -58.24 50.94 25.18
CA ARG A 96 -56.99 50.55 25.85
C ARG A 96 -56.88 49.04 26.00
N ARG A 97 -57.96 48.35 26.36
CA ARG A 97 -57.99 46.88 26.41
C ARG A 97 -57.75 46.26 25.05
N ARG A 98 -58.43 46.71 24.00
CA ARG A 98 -58.19 46.24 22.62
C ARG A 98 -56.75 46.47 22.19
N MET A 99 -56.19 47.65 22.48
CA MET A 99 -54.78 47.92 22.19
C MET A 99 -53.85 46.99 22.98
N GLN A 100 -54.14 46.74 24.25
CA GLN A 100 -53.37 45.80 25.06
C GLN A 100 -53.45 44.37 24.51
N ASP A 101 -54.65 43.90 24.16
CA ASP A 101 -54.84 42.57 23.57
C ASP A 101 -54.04 42.44 22.27
N THR A 102 -54.04 43.48 21.41
CA THR A 102 -53.23 43.47 20.19
C THR A 102 -51.71 43.49 20.45
N LEU A 103 -51.26 44.14 21.53
CA LEU A 103 -49.85 44.11 21.92
C LEU A 103 -49.46 42.73 22.45
N ASP A 104 -50.29 42.13 23.29
CA ASP A 104 -50.08 40.80 23.85
C ASP A 104 -50.04 39.73 22.74
N GLU A 105 -50.93 39.82 21.74
CA GLU A 105 -50.90 38.97 20.54
C GLU A 105 -49.60 39.14 19.75
N ARG A 106 -49.12 40.37 19.58
CA ARG A 106 -47.84 40.64 18.91
C ARG A 106 -46.65 40.11 19.68
N ASP A 107 -46.63 40.26 20.99
CA ASP A 107 -45.57 39.73 21.84
C ASP A 107 -45.53 38.21 21.80
N GLN A 108 -46.69 37.55 21.78
CA GLN A 108 -46.78 36.10 21.57
C GLN A 108 -46.23 35.69 20.19
N GLN A 109 -46.58 36.42 19.12
CA GLN A 109 -46.05 36.17 17.78
C GLN A 109 -44.52 36.35 17.74
N LEU A 110 -43.98 37.38 18.38
CA LEU A 110 -42.55 37.62 18.46
C LEU A 110 -41.83 36.51 19.25
N LEU A 111 -42.43 36.01 20.33
CA LEU A 111 -41.89 34.88 21.08
C LEU A 111 -41.82 33.61 20.23
N LEU A 112 -42.90 33.27 19.52
CA LEU A 112 -42.92 32.11 18.62
C LEU A 112 -41.89 32.26 17.50
N SER A 113 -41.81 33.42 16.86
CA SER A 113 -40.82 33.70 15.81
C SER A 113 -39.37 33.61 16.33
N ARG A 114 -39.12 34.06 17.57
CA ARG A 114 -37.80 33.91 18.22
C ARG A 114 -37.45 32.44 18.45
N GLN A 115 -38.39 31.64 18.96
CA GLN A 115 -38.18 30.21 19.17
C GLN A 115 -37.90 29.48 17.85
N GLU A 116 -38.64 29.80 16.79
CA GLU A 116 -38.39 29.27 15.45
C GLU A 116 -37.00 29.65 14.93
N ALA A 117 -36.60 30.92 15.09
CA ALA A 117 -35.28 31.39 14.69
C ALA A 117 -34.16 30.69 15.47
N GLU A 118 -34.34 30.45 16.77
CA GLU A 118 -33.40 29.70 17.60
C GLU A 118 -33.31 28.23 17.18
N ALA A 119 -34.44 27.59 16.89
CA ALA A 119 -34.47 26.21 16.39
C ALA A 119 -33.77 26.08 15.03
N LEU A 120 -33.98 27.04 14.12
CA LEU A 120 -33.29 27.09 12.83
C LEU A 120 -31.79 27.32 12.99
N ARG A 121 -31.37 28.22 13.88
CA ARG A 121 -29.95 28.43 14.20
C ARG A 121 -29.30 27.15 14.74
N ALA A 122 -29.96 26.46 15.66
CA ALA A 122 -29.48 25.18 16.19
C ALA A 122 -29.34 24.12 15.09
N ARG A 123 -30.33 24.04 14.17
CA ARG A 123 -30.28 23.12 13.02
C ARG A 123 -29.12 23.44 12.08
N VAL A 124 -28.90 24.72 11.76
CA VAL A 124 -27.79 25.15 10.91
C VAL A 124 -26.44 24.83 11.56
N GLN A 125 -26.30 25.06 12.87
CA GLN A 125 -25.09 24.68 13.61
C GLN A 125 -24.84 23.16 13.57
N ALA A 126 -25.88 22.35 13.78
CA ALA A 126 -25.77 20.90 13.71
C ALA A 126 -25.33 20.41 12.33
N LEU A 127 -25.93 20.96 11.26
CA LEU A 127 -25.53 20.67 9.88
C LEU A 127 -24.10 21.13 9.57
N GLY A 128 -23.68 22.27 10.12
CA GLY A 128 -22.30 22.76 10.00
C GLY A 128 -21.29 21.78 10.61
N ILE A 129 -21.58 21.27 11.81
CA ILE A 129 -20.74 20.26 12.48
C ILE A 129 -20.72 18.95 11.68
N GLU A 130 -21.86 18.49 11.18
CA GLU A 130 -21.95 17.28 10.36
C GLU A 130 -21.15 17.42 9.06
N MET A 131 -21.27 18.55 8.38
CA MET A 131 -20.50 18.84 7.17
C MET A 131 -19.00 18.87 7.46
N GLN A 132 -18.59 19.50 8.57
CA GLN A 132 -17.18 19.52 8.96
C GLN A 132 -16.63 18.11 9.19
N LYS A 133 -17.38 17.25 9.89
CA LYS A 133 -17.00 15.83 10.07
C LYS A 133 -16.88 15.10 8.73
N LYS A 134 -17.80 15.33 7.79
CA LYS A 134 -17.74 14.73 6.45
C LYS A 134 -16.51 15.21 5.68
N VAL A 135 -16.16 16.49 5.78
CA VAL A 135 -14.93 17.03 5.18
C VAL A 135 -13.70 16.36 5.78
N GLU A 136 -13.62 16.24 7.11
CA GLU A 136 -12.52 15.56 7.80
C GLU A 136 -12.41 14.07 7.42
N GLU A 137 -13.53 13.35 7.35
CA GLU A 137 -13.58 11.96 6.85
C GLU A 137 -13.06 11.87 5.41
N THR A 138 -13.51 12.75 4.51
CA THR A 138 -13.02 12.75 3.13
C THR A 138 -11.54 13.11 3.00
N ALA A 139 -11.03 13.97 3.89
CA ALA A 139 -9.60 14.28 3.93
C ALA A 139 -8.79 13.05 4.35
N ARG A 140 -9.20 12.34 5.40
CA ARG A 140 -8.56 11.08 5.84
C ARG A 140 -8.57 10.02 4.73
N TYR A 141 -9.69 9.83 4.04
CA TYR A 141 -9.74 8.88 2.93
C TYR A 141 -8.82 9.25 1.78
N ARG A 142 -8.60 10.55 1.52
CA ARG A 142 -7.62 10.98 0.51
C ARG A 142 -6.19 10.70 0.96
N GLU A 143 -5.86 10.93 2.23
CA GLU A 143 -4.55 10.61 2.80
C GLU A 143 -4.27 9.10 2.72
N GLU A 144 -5.20 8.26 3.17
CA GLU A 144 -5.08 6.79 3.07
C GLU A 144 -4.90 6.34 1.61
N LEU A 145 -5.66 6.93 0.67
CA LEU A 145 -5.52 6.63 -0.74
C LEU A 145 -4.15 7.05 -1.28
N GLN A 146 -3.64 8.21 -0.87
CA GLN A 146 -2.32 8.69 -1.25
C GLN A 146 -1.22 7.75 -0.73
N GLU A 147 -1.30 7.33 0.53
CA GLU A 147 -0.36 6.35 1.11
C GLU A 147 -0.37 5.04 0.31
N LYS A 148 -1.54 4.54 -0.09
CA LYS A 148 -1.64 3.35 -0.93
C LYS A 148 -1.06 3.55 -2.32
N VAL A 149 -1.23 4.72 -2.92
CA VAL A 149 -0.59 5.05 -4.20
C VAL A 149 0.93 5.04 -4.05
N GLU A 150 1.48 5.65 -3.02
CA GLU A 150 2.92 5.67 -2.73
C GLU A 150 3.47 4.27 -2.46
N GLU A 151 2.76 3.45 -1.69
CA GLU A 151 3.11 2.05 -1.43
C GLU A 151 3.14 1.24 -2.75
N THR A 152 2.14 1.39 -3.62
CA THR A 152 2.13 0.72 -4.92
C THR A 152 3.23 1.21 -5.86
N ALA A 153 3.65 2.47 -5.76
CA ALA A 153 4.77 3.00 -6.53
C ALA A 153 6.09 2.35 -6.09
N ARG A 154 6.34 2.27 -4.78
CA ARG A 154 7.52 1.57 -4.23
C ARG A 154 7.59 0.11 -4.65
N TYR A 155 6.47 -0.62 -4.58
CA TYR A 155 6.45 -2.01 -5.04
C TYR A 155 6.74 -2.17 -6.54
N ARG A 156 6.34 -1.20 -7.37
CA ARG A 156 6.70 -1.22 -8.80
C ARG A 156 8.18 -0.98 -9.02
N GLU A 157 8.79 -0.06 -8.27
CA GLU A 157 10.23 0.21 -8.34
C GLU A 157 11.04 -1.04 -7.92
N GLU A 158 10.70 -1.66 -6.78
CA GLU A 158 11.33 -2.91 -6.33
C GLU A 158 11.20 -4.04 -7.37
N LEU A 159 10.01 -4.17 -7.99
CA LEU A 159 9.80 -5.17 -9.04
C LEU A 159 10.66 -4.87 -10.28
N GLN A 160 10.79 -3.60 -10.66
CA GLN A 160 11.62 -3.19 -11.78
C GLN A 160 13.10 -3.52 -11.52
N GLU A 161 13.62 -3.21 -10.32
CA GLU A 161 14.99 -3.56 -9.93
C GLU A 161 15.23 -5.08 -10.03
N LYS A 162 14.26 -5.90 -9.58
CA LYS A 162 14.37 -7.37 -9.69
C LYS A 162 14.33 -7.88 -11.12
N VAL A 163 13.58 -7.22 -12.01
CA VAL A 163 13.57 -7.54 -13.44
C VAL A 163 14.93 -7.21 -14.06
N GLU A 164 15.51 -6.06 -13.74
CA GLU A 164 16.83 -5.65 -14.21
C GLU A 164 17.95 -6.58 -13.70
N GLU A 165 17.91 -6.95 -12.42
CA GLU A 165 18.83 -7.92 -11.81
C GLU A 165 18.74 -9.29 -12.53
N THR A 166 17.52 -9.77 -12.78
CA THR A 166 17.30 -11.02 -13.51
C THR A 166 17.80 -10.94 -14.96
N ALA A 167 17.67 -9.79 -15.62
CA ALA A 167 18.19 -9.59 -16.97
C ALA A 167 19.72 -9.68 -16.99
N ARG A 168 20.41 -9.03 -16.04
CA ARG A 168 21.89 -9.11 -15.91
C ARG A 168 22.35 -10.55 -15.68
N TYR A 169 21.69 -11.29 -14.78
CA TYR A 169 22.04 -12.70 -14.56
C TYR A 169 21.85 -13.57 -15.81
N ARG A 170 20.85 -13.28 -16.64
CA ARG A 170 20.67 -14.00 -17.92
C ARG A 170 21.80 -13.69 -18.90
N GLU A 171 22.23 -12.43 -18.98
CA GLU A 171 23.36 -12.02 -19.84
C GLU A 171 24.66 -12.69 -19.40
N GLU A 172 24.98 -12.68 -18.10
CA GLU A 172 26.16 -13.37 -17.56
C GLU A 172 26.11 -14.88 -17.84
N LEU A 173 24.95 -15.51 -17.69
CA LEU A 173 24.77 -16.93 -17.99
C LEU A 173 24.98 -17.21 -19.48
N GLN A 174 24.47 -16.34 -20.36
CA GLN A 174 24.66 -16.46 -21.80
C GLN A 174 26.14 -16.35 -22.17
N GLU A 175 26.86 -15.38 -21.61
CA GLU A 175 28.30 -15.24 -21.84
C GLU A 175 29.06 -16.50 -21.43
N LYS A 176 28.73 -17.10 -20.27
CA LYS A 176 29.35 -18.35 -19.81
C LYS A 176 29.04 -19.54 -20.71
N VAL A 177 27.84 -19.59 -21.29
CA VAL A 177 27.47 -20.61 -22.28
C VAL A 177 28.30 -20.45 -23.55
N GLU A 178 28.45 -19.22 -24.04
CA GLU A 178 29.27 -18.91 -25.22
C GLU A 178 30.77 -19.22 -24.98
N GLU A 179 31.30 -18.86 -23.82
CA GLU A 179 32.68 -19.18 -23.42
C GLU A 179 32.90 -20.70 -23.39
N THR A 180 31.96 -21.45 -22.80
CA THR A 180 32.01 -22.92 -22.77
C THR A 180 31.93 -23.53 -24.17
N ALA A 181 31.16 -22.93 -25.08
CA ALA A 181 31.08 -23.37 -26.47
C ALA A 181 32.43 -23.20 -27.18
N ARG A 182 33.09 -22.04 -27.02
CA ARG A 182 34.43 -21.77 -27.58
C ARG A 182 35.47 -22.77 -27.07
N TYR A 183 35.52 -23.04 -25.76
CA TYR A 183 36.45 -24.03 -25.22
C TYR A 183 36.21 -25.44 -25.79
N ARG A 184 34.96 -25.82 -26.06
CA ARG A 184 34.67 -27.12 -26.70
C ARG A 184 35.18 -27.17 -28.14
N GLU A 185 35.06 -26.08 -28.89
CA GLU A 185 35.59 -25.98 -30.25
C GLU A 185 37.11 -26.10 -30.25
N GLU A 186 37.81 -25.34 -29.40
CA GLU A 186 39.27 -25.43 -29.22
C GLU A 186 39.72 -26.86 -28.82
N LEU A 187 38.99 -27.50 -27.91
CA LEU A 187 39.26 -28.88 -27.51
C LEU A 187 39.05 -29.86 -28.68
N GLN A 188 38.06 -29.61 -29.54
CA GLN A 188 37.83 -30.43 -30.72
C GLN A 188 38.95 -30.24 -31.75
N GLU A 189 39.38 -29.01 -31.99
CA GLU A 189 40.50 -28.70 -32.89
C GLU A 189 41.79 -29.36 -32.43
N THR A 190 42.18 -29.16 -31.16
CA THR A 190 43.36 -29.81 -30.57
C THR A 190 43.28 -31.33 -30.67
N ARG A 191 42.10 -31.93 -30.45
CA ARG A 191 41.91 -33.38 -30.64
C ARG A 191 42.09 -33.82 -32.10
N THR A 192 41.65 -33.02 -33.07
CA THR A 192 41.87 -33.31 -34.49
C THR A 192 43.34 -33.20 -34.88
N GLU A 193 44.04 -32.21 -34.34
CA GLU A 193 45.47 -32.01 -34.56
C GLU A 193 46.30 -33.13 -33.94
N CYS A 194 46.01 -33.54 -32.70
CA CYS A 194 46.63 -34.72 -32.07
C CYS A 194 46.44 -35.99 -32.89
N ARG A 195 45.26 -36.18 -33.50
CA ARG A 195 45.00 -37.31 -34.41
C ARG A 195 45.82 -37.21 -35.69
N ARG A 196 45.97 -36.00 -36.25
CA ARG A 196 46.80 -35.75 -37.44
C ARG A 196 48.26 -36.09 -37.15
N LEU A 197 48.83 -35.49 -36.11
CA LEU A 197 50.21 -35.73 -35.68
C LEU A 197 50.45 -37.21 -35.36
N SER A 198 49.51 -37.88 -34.70
CA SER A 198 49.61 -39.33 -34.43
C SER A 198 49.70 -40.17 -35.71
N ARG A 199 48.96 -39.81 -36.78
CA ARG A 199 49.06 -40.47 -38.09
C ARG A 199 50.39 -40.18 -38.77
N GLU A 200 50.89 -38.95 -38.67
CA GLU A 200 52.19 -38.56 -39.23
C GLU A 200 53.33 -39.32 -38.55
N MET A 201 53.32 -39.40 -37.22
CA MET A 201 54.28 -40.20 -36.45
C MET A 201 54.24 -41.69 -36.85
N ALA A 202 53.04 -42.25 -37.03
CA ALA A 202 52.90 -43.64 -37.48
C ALA A 202 53.45 -43.86 -38.90
N ARG A 203 53.23 -42.91 -39.82
CA ARG A 203 53.78 -42.95 -41.18
C ARG A 203 55.30 -42.85 -41.19
N LEU A 204 55.88 -41.90 -40.46
CA LEU A 204 57.33 -41.74 -40.35
C LEU A 204 57.98 -43.00 -39.75
N SER A 205 57.37 -43.58 -38.71
CA SER A 205 57.86 -44.84 -38.13
C SER A 205 57.81 -46.00 -39.13
N GLN A 206 56.76 -46.07 -39.97
CA GLN A 206 56.68 -47.07 -41.05
C GLN A 206 57.73 -46.84 -42.13
N GLN A 207 57.96 -45.58 -42.53
CA GLN A 207 59.00 -45.21 -43.50
C GLN A 207 60.38 -45.60 -42.98
N GLN A 208 60.70 -45.26 -41.73
CA GLN A 208 61.98 -45.62 -41.12
C GLN A 208 62.18 -47.14 -41.09
N LYS A 209 61.15 -47.91 -40.73
CA LYS A 209 61.23 -49.39 -40.76
C LYS A 209 61.47 -49.93 -42.16
N ALA A 210 60.82 -49.35 -43.17
CA ALA A 210 61.02 -49.76 -44.56
C ALA A 210 62.44 -49.40 -45.04
N GLU A 211 62.94 -48.21 -44.68
CA GLU A 211 64.32 -47.78 -44.96
C GLU A 211 65.33 -48.73 -44.28
N ASP A 212 65.15 -49.04 -43.00
CA ASP A 212 65.99 -49.99 -42.26
C ASP A 212 65.98 -51.38 -42.91
N GLN A 213 64.82 -51.84 -43.38
CA GLN A 213 64.71 -53.10 -44.14
C GLN A 213 65.47 -53.05 -45.45
N THR A 214 65.30 -51.99 -46.25
CA THR A 214 66.04 -51.86 -47.52
C THR A 214 67.54 -51.73 -47.30
N CYS A 215 68.00 -51.02 -46.26
CA CYS A 215 69.41 -50.94 -45.89
C CYS A 215 69.95 -52.31 -45.45
N ALA A 216 69.17 -53.09 -44.69
CA ALA A 216 69.55 -54.44 -44.30
C ALA A 216 69.63 -55.40 -45.49
N GLU A 217 68.70 -55.30 -46.44
CA GLU A 217 68.72 -56.08 -47.69
C GLU A 217 69.93 -55.72 -48.55
N VAL A 218 70.20 -54.43 -48.77
CA VAL A 218 71.37 -53.95 -49.52
C VAL A 218 72.66 -54.42 -48.84
N ALA A 219 72.79 -54.25 -47.53
CA ALA A 219 73.95 -54.73 -46.78
C ALA A 219 74.11 -56.26 -46.86
N GLY A 220 73.00 -57.02 -46.88
CA GLY A 220 73.02 -58.46 -47.11
C GLY A 220 73.55 -58.83 -48.49
N THR A 221 73.06 -58.15 -49.55
CA THR A 221 73.54 -58.38 -50.91
C THR A 221 75.01 -58.02 -51.10
N GLU A 222 75.47 -56.92 -50.50
CA GLU A 222 76.90 -56.54 -50.52
C GLU A 222 77.76 -57.57 -49.78
N GLN A 223 77.30 -58.10 -48.65
CA GLN A 223 77.99 -59.17 -47.92
C GLN A 223 78.06 -60.45 -48.74
N ASP A 224 76.97 -60.85 -49.40
CA ASP A 224 76.93 -62.02 -50.27
C ASP A 224 77.86 -61.85 -51.48
N GLU A 225 77.89 -60.66 -52.10
CA GLU A 225 78.83 -60.35 -53.18
C GLU A 225 80.29 -60.44 -52.73
N LEU A 226 80.61 -59.90 -51.55
CA LEU A 226 81.96 -59.99 -50.96
C LEU A 226 82.33 -61.44 -50.64
N LEU A 227 81.39 -62.24 -50.12
CA LEU A 227 81.59 -63.67 -49.87
C LEU A 227 81.86 -64.43 -51.16
N CYS A 228 81.10 -64.18 -52.23
CA CYS A 228 81.35 -64.78 -53.55
C CYS A 228 82.73 -64.39 -54.10
N ARG A 229 83.14 -63.12 -53.99
CA ARG A 229 84.49 -62.68 -54.40
C ARG A 229 85.59 -63.38 -53.60
N LEU A 230 85.46 -63.45 -52.28
CA LEU A 230 86.42 -64.13 -51.42
C LEU A 230 86.47 -65.64 -51.71
N GLN A 231 85.33 -66.28 -51.95
CA GLN A 231 85.28 -67.68 -52.37
C GLN A 231 86.03 -67.89 -53.68
N GLN A 232 85.81 -67.01 -54.65
CA GLN A 232 86.48 -67.06 -55.94
C GLN A 232 88.00 -66.85 -55.80
N GLU A 233 88.45 -65.89 -54.99
CA GLU A 233 89.87 -65.70 -54.67
C GLU A 233 90.48 -66.94 -54.00
N VAL A 234 89.76 -67.57 -53.08
CA VAL A 234 90.22 -68.83 -52.43
C VAL A 234 90.32 -69.96 -53.46
N GLU A 235 89.38 -70.06 -54.40
CA GLU A 235 89.42 -71.04 -55.49
C GLU A 235 90.57 -70.78 -56.46
N ASP A 236 90.81 -69.52 -56.82
CA ASP A 236 91.93 -69.10 -57.67
C ASP A 236 93.27 -69.42 -57.02
N VAL A 237 93.47 -69.06 -55.74
CA VAL A 237 94.69 -69.39 -54.99
C VAL A 237 94.87 -70.91 -54.85
N ARG A 238 93.78 -71.67 -54.66
CA ARG A 238 93.84 -73.15 -54.67
C ARG A 238 94.27 -73.66 -56.04
N ALA A 239 93.72 -73.13 -57.13
CA ALA A 239 94.07 -73.52 -58.49
C ALA A 239 95.54 -73.17 -58.82
N GLU A 240 96.03 -72.01 -58.37
CA GLU A 240 97.42 -71.59 -58.45
C GLU A 240 98.34 -72.54 -57.67
N LEU A 241 98.00 -72.84 -56.41
CA LEU A 241 98.75 -73.80 -55.58
C LEU A 241 98.79 -75.19 -56.22
N GLU A 242 97.70 -75.64 -56.83
CA GLU A 242 97.66 -76.91 -57.58
C GLU A 242 98.49 -76.87 -58.86
N ALA A 243 98.49 -75.75 -59.59
CA ALA A 243 99.35 -75.52 -60.74
C ALA A 243 100.83 -75.52 -60.33
N GLU A 244 101.16 -74.88 -59.21
CA GLU A 244 102.50 -74.85 -58.65
C GLU A 244 102.94 -76.23 -58.15
N ARG A 245 102.07 -76.97 -57.44
CA ARG A 245 102.33 -78.38 -57.08
C ARG A 245 102.53 -79.27 -58.30
N ARG A 246 101.83 -79.02 -59.40
CA ARG A 246 102.03 -79.71 -60.68
C ARG A 246 103.38 -79.33 -61.29
N CYS A 247 103.74 -78.05 -61.29
CA CYS A 247 105.05 -77.56 -61.74
C CYS A 247 106.18 -78.17 -60.91
N HIS A 248 106.07 -78.15 -59.58
CA HIS A 248 107.02 -78.75 -58.66
C HIS A 248 107.16 -80.25 -58.89
N ARG A 249 106.06 -81.00 -59.10
CA ARG A 249 106.12 -82.41 -59.50
C ARG A 249 106.86 -82.63 -60.81
N ARG A 250 106.66 -81.75 -61.81
CA ARG A 250 107.42 -81.78 -63.08
C ARG A 250 108.90 -81.48 -62.84
N SER A 251 109.23 -80.50 -62.00
CA SER A 251 110.61 -80.18 -61.62
C SER A 251 111.27 -81.31 -60.84
N GLN A 252 110.54 -81.97 -59.92
CA GLN A 252 111.00 -83.14 -59.19
C GLN A 252 111.27 -84.32 -60.13
N THR A 253 110.35 -84.63 -61.05
CA THR A 253 110.57 -85.67 -62.07
C THR A 253 111.74 -85.33 -62.99
N ALA A 254 111.91 -84.06 -63.38
CA ALA A 254 113.08 -83.60 -64.13
C ALA A 254 114.38 -83.77 -63.32
N LEU A 255 114.37 -83.44 -62.02
CA LEU A 255 115.49 -83.66 -61.11
C LEU A 255 115.76 -85.15 -60.85
N GLU A 256 114.75 -86.01 -60.86
CA GLU A 256 114.89 -87.47 -60.78
C GLU A 256 115.48 -88.05 -62.06
N VAL A 257 115.10 -87.53 -63.24
CA VAL A 257 115.71 -87.87 -64.53
C VAL A 257 117.17 -87.43 -64.54
N LEU A 258 117.47 -86.22 -64.08
CA LEU A 258 118.85 -85.74 -63.92
C LEU A 258 119.61 -86.58 -62.90
N ARG A 259 119.04 -86.88 -61.72
CA ARG A 259 119.65 -87.79 -60.74
C ARG A 259 119.92 -89.15 -61.36
N ARG A 260 118.98 -89.77 -62.08
CA ARG A 260 119.20 -91.03 -62.81
C ARG A 260 120.29 -90.91 -63.86
N HIS A 261 120.41 -89.78 -64.56
CA HIS A 261 121.51 -89.52 -65.48
C HIS A 261 122.87 -89.40 -64.78
N PHE A 262 122.92 -88.78 -63.59
CA PHE A 262 124.15 -88.58 -62.83
C PHE A 262 124.52 -89.76 -61.90
N THR A 263 123.56 -90.57 -61.44
CA THR A 263 123.81 -91.78 -60.62
C THR A 263 123.83 -93.07 -61.44
N GLY A 264 123.21 -93.10 -62.62
CA GLY A 264 123.29 -94.23 -63.56
C GLY A 264 124.60 -94.28 -64.37
N GLY A 265 125.44 -93.24 -64.31
CA GLY A 265 126.69 -93.16 -65.04
C GLY A 265 127.97 -93.43 -64.22
N LEU A 266 127.86 -93.90 -62.96
CA LEU A 266 129.01 -93.93 -62.04
C LEU A 266 129.22 -95.24 -61.25
N VAL A 267 128.59 -96.35 -61.65
CA VAL A 267 128.92 -97.69 -61.11
C VAL A 267 128.99 -98.73 -62.22
N SER A 268 129.82 -98.47 -63.23
CA SER A 268 130.33 -99.51 -64.14
C SER A 268 131.71 -99.14 -64.65
N GLU A 269 132.64 -98.95 -63.72
CA GLU A 269 134.08 -99.16 -63.92
C GLU A 269 134.76 -99.02 -62.55
N TRP A 270 135.82 -99.80 -62.34
CA TRP A 270 136.65 -99.92 -61.13
C TRP A 270 136.25 -101.03 -60.14
N ASP A 271 136.89 -102.19 -60.40
CA ASP A 271 137.49 -103.10 -59.42
C ASP A 271 138.03 -102.40 -58.15
#